data_AF-A0A969MLL5-F1
#
_entry.id   AF-A0A969MLL5-F1
#
_cell.length_a   1.000
_cell.length_b   1.000
_cell.length_c   1.000
_cell.angle_alpha   90.00
_cell.angle_beta   90.00
_cell.angle_gamma   90.00
#
_symmetry.space_group_name_H-M   'P 1'
#
loop_
_entity.id
_entity.type
_entity.pdbx_description
1 polymer ?
#
loop_
_entity_poly.entity_id
_entity_poly.type
_entity_poly.pdbx_seq_one_letter_code
_entity_poly.pdbx_strand_id
1 'polypeptide(L)'
;MASLADIRAKLLEKESKSNFGTSSGANEIYPFWNIPEGSTATIRFLPDGNTNNTFFWVERLIIRLPFEGVIGQPEAKNVVVQVPCAEMWDKVCPVLSEIRPWFKDPELESLARKYWKKKSYIFQGFVVNNPMDEKDLPESPIRRFVINRSIFEIIRASLMDSEMEEIPTDYQAGRDFKLVKTKRGQYADYTTSAWSMRTRSLSQDELDAIETHGLFDLKDYLPKEPGEKELEIIKEMFEASVNGENYDPSRWASYFKPAGFQAAENDSNVAVPTATKAVNSTKKAVVRPAEVDEDDEVVEETVAVAPTPATVNALDKLKQRISKPETDDETSTTAKATDSGKPDHNQILAMIKNRRKS
;
A
#
# COMPACT_ATOMS: atom_id res chain seq x y z
N MET A 1 9.16 8.94 -46.06
CA MET A 1 10.13 8.09 -45.35
C MET A 1 10.55 8.82 -44.09
N ALA A 2 10.47 8.19 -42.92
CA ALA A 2 10.88 8.84 -41.67
C ALA A 2 12.37 9.18 -41.72
N SER A 3 12.73 10.42 -41.41
CA SER A 3 14.12 10.88 -41.45
C SER A 3 14.90 10.32 -40.26
N LEU A 4 16.23 10.27 -40.37
CA LEU A 4 17.10 9.93 -39.23
C LEU A 4 16.89 10.87 -38.03
N ALA A 5 16.42 12.09 -38.25
CA ALA A 5 16.05 13.01 -37.19
C ALA A 5 14.76 12.55 -36.46
N ASP A 6 13.76 12.08 -37.19
CA ASP A 6 12.50 11.57 -36.61
C ASP A 6 12.71 10.26 -35.83
N ILE A 7 13.62 9.41 -36.30
CA ILE A 7 13.99 8.16 -35.60
C ILE A 7 14.78 8.48 -34.34
N ARG A 8 15.71 9.45 -34.37
CA ARG A 8 16.44 9.91 -33.18
C ARG A 8 15.53 10.61 -32.18
N ALA A 9 14.59 11.42 -32.65
CA ALA A 9 13.57 12.05 -31.79
C ALA A 9 12.71 10.99 -31.09
N LYS A 10 12.23 9.97 -31.83
CA LYS A 10 11.46 8.87 -31.24
C LYS A 10 12.28 7.96 -30.31
N LEU A 11 13.59 7.81 -30.53
CA LEU A 11 14.47 7.07 -29.64
C LEU A 11 14.76 7.86 -28.36
N LEU A 12 15.01 9.17 -28.45
CA LEU A 12 15.15 10.08 -27.31
C LEU A 12 13.86 10.17 -26.47
N GLU A 13 12.70 10.17 -27.12
CA GLU A 13 11.38 10.17 -26.47
C GLU A 13 11.05 8.83 -25.80
N LYS A 14 11.59 7.71 -26.32
CA LYS A 14 11.53 6.41 -25.64
C LYS A 14 12.54 6.30 -24.50
N GLU A 15 13.72 6.91 -24.63
CA GLU A 15 14.72 6.96 -23.55
C GLU A 15 14.25 7.86 -22.40
N SER A 16 13.59 8.98 -22.66
CA SER A 16 13.03 9.86 -21.61
C SER A 16 11.88 9.20 -20.83
N LYS A 17 11.12 8.29 -21.46
CA LYS A 17 10.11 7.46 -20.78
C LYS A 17 10.68 6.28 -19.99
N SER A 18 11.96 5.93 -20.19
CA SER A 18 12.61 4.78 -19.52
C SER A 18 13.30 5.10 -18.20
N ASN A 19 13.30 6.37 -17.78
CA ASN A 19 13.88 6.77 -16.49
C ASN A 19 12.86 6.65 -15.35
N PHE A 20 13.06 5.62 -14.54
CA PHE A 20 12.44 5.52 -13.22
C PHE A 20 12.86 6.73 -12.36
N GLY A 21 11.93 7.67 -12.20
CA GLY A 21 12.00 8.73 -11.20
C GLY A 21 12.22 10.15 -11.73
N THR A 22 11.20 10.73 -12.36
CA THR A 22 10.53 11.98 -11.92
C THR A 22 9.36 12.18 -12.88
N SER A 23 8.19 11.77 -12.43
CA SER A 23 6.96 11.71 -13.22
C SER A 23 6.61 13.09 -13.80
N SER A 24 6.56 13.18 -15.13
CA SER A 24 5.82 14.22 -15.86
C SER A 24 4.31 14.21 -15.54
N GLY A 25 3.84 13.31 -14.67
CA GLY A 25 2.48 13.17 -14.16
C GLY A 25 2.39 13.15 -12.62
N ALA A 26 3.37 13.72 -11.90
CA ALA A 26 3.28 13.85 -10.44
C ALA A 26 2.10 14.75 -10.02
N ASN A 27 1.80 15.78 -10.82
CA ASN A 27 0.67 16.69 -10.59
C ASN A 27 -0.69 16.06 -10.94
N GLU A 28 -0.72 14.98 -11.71
CA GLU A 28 -1.97 14.31 -12.08
C GLU A 28 -2.53 13.47 -10.93
N ILE A 29 -1.72 13.11 -9.92
CA ILE A 29 -2.24 12.45 -8.71
C ILE A 29 -2.90 13.50 -7.83
N TYR A 30 -4.15 13.27 -7.42
CA TYR A 30 -4.82 14.10 -6.43
C TYR A 30 -4.48 13.60 -5.01
N PRO A 31 -3.73 14.38 -4.21
CA PRO A 31 -3.24 13.95 -2.91
C PRO A 31 -4.31 14.16 -1.82
N PHE A 32 -5.41 13.41 -1.88
CA PHE A 32 -6.53 13.58 -0.92
C PHE A 32 -6.10 13.41 0.55
N TRP A 33 -4.98 12.75 0.82
CA TRP A 33 -4.40 12.65 2.17
C TRP A 33 -3.92 14.00 2.72
N ASN A 34 -3.70 15.01 1.88
CA ASN A 34 -3.31 16.36 2.29
C ASN A 34 -4.51 17.27 2.59
N ILE A 35 -5.76 16.83 2.38
CA ILE A 35 -6.93 17.68 2.66
C ILE A 35 -7.01 18.04 4.15
N PRO A 36 -7.55 19.21 4.50
CA PRO A 36 -7.75 19.58 5.90
C PRO A 36 -8.60 18.54 6.64
N GLU A 37 -8.30 18.30 7.92
CA GLU A 37 -9.15 17.47 8.77
C GLU A 37 -10.54 18.09 8.91
N GLY A 38 -11.59 17.27 8.91
CA GLY A 38 -12.98 17.71 8.94
C GLY A 38 -13.51 18.24 7.61
N SER A 39 -12.70 18.22 6.54
CA SER A 39 -13.13 18.63 5.21
C SER A 39 -13.63 17.47 4.36
N THR A 40 -14.30 17.80 3.25
CA THR A 40 -14.82 16.85 2.27
C THR A 40 -14.36 17.23 0.87
N ALA A 41 -13.69 16.29 0.20
CA ALA A 41 -13.44 16.37 -1.24
C ALA A 41 -14.54 15.61 -1.99
N THR A 42 -14.98 16.15 -3.11
CA THR A 42 -15.95 15.46 -3.99
C THR A 42 -15.23 15.01 -5.24
N ILE A 43 -15.29 13.71 -5.52
CA ILE A 43 -14.60 13.06 -6.64
C ILE A 43 -15.64 12.47 -7.57
N ARG A 44 -15.47 12.63 -8.88
CA ARG A 44 -16.25 11.92 -9.90
C ARG A 44 -15.34 10.93 -10.60
N PHE A 45 -15.51 9.64 -10.31
CA PHE A 45 -14.72 8.59 -10.95
C PHE A 45 -15.09 8.43 -12.43
N LEU A 46 -14.10 8.04 -13.23
CA LEU A 46 -14.21 7.75 -14.65
C LEU A 46 -13.81 6.29 -14.91
N PRO A 47 -14.26 5.69 -16.04
CA PRO A 47 -13.83 4.35 -16.43
C PRO A 47 -12.32 4.30 -16.72
N ASP A 48 -11.76 3.10 -16.80
CA ASP A 48 -10.39 2.90 -17.28
C ASP A 48 -10.32 3.24 -18.78
N GLY A 49 -9.20 3.84 -19.21
CA GLY A 49 -8.92 4.02 -20.64
C GLY A 49 -8.70 2.67 -21.33
N ASN A 50 -8.33 1.63 -20.58
CA ASN A 50 -8.28 0.26 -21.06
C ASN A 50 -9.67 -0.38 -21.05
N THR A 51 -10.30 -0.45 -22.23
CA THR A 51 -11.64 -1.04 -22.41
C THR A 51 -11.73 -2.54 -22.10
N ASN A 52 -10.60 -3.24 -21.93
CA ASN A 52 -10.58 -4.65 -21.51
C ASN A 52 -10.60 -4.81 -19.98
N ASN A 53 -10.34 -3.75 -19.22
CA ASN A 53 -10.46 -3.81 -17.77
C ASN A 53 -11.94 -3.71 -17.39
N THR A 54 -12.48 -4.77 -16.77
CA THR A 54 -13.86 -4.79 -16.29
C THR A 54 -14.08 -3.87 -15.10
N PHE A 55 -13.02 -3.56 -14.38
CA PHE A 55 -13.05 -2.65 -13.23
C PHE A 55 -12.62 -1.25 -13.67
N PHE A 56 -13.15 -0.23 -13.00
CA PHE A 56 -12.70 1.15 -13.19
C PHE A 56 -11.53 1.52 -12.26
N TRP A 57 -10.79 0.50 -11.81
CA TRP A 57 -9.56 0.61 -11.03
C TRP A 57 -8.57 -0.48 -11.38
N VAL A 58 -7.33 -0.31 -10.93
CA VAL A 58 -6.29 -1.34 -10.97
C VAL A 58 -5.68 -1.49 -9.58
N GLU A 59 -5.44 -2.74 -9.18
CA GLU A 59 -4.82 -3.05 -7.88
C GLU A 59 -3.31 -2.86 -7.93
N ARG A 60 -2.76 -2.21 -6.90
CA ARG A 60 -1.33 -1.99 -6.73
C ARG A 60 -0.86 -2.53 -5.39
N LEU A 61 0.11 -3.46 -5.43
CA LEU A 61 0.73 -4.08 -4.24
C LEU A 61 2.17 -3.61 -4.07
N ILE A 62 2.45 -2.93 -2.96
CA ILE A 62 3.79 -2.44 -2.61
C ILE A 62 4.22 -2.99 -1.25
N ILE A 63 5.47 -3.42 -1.15
CA ILE A 63 6.11 -3.77 0.11
C ILE A 63 7.04 -2.62 0.50
N ARG A 64 7.06 -2.27 1.79
CA ARG A 64 7.96 -1.27 2.36
C ARG A 64 9.09 -1.98 3.11
N LEU A 65 10.32 -1.72 2.71
CA LEU A 65 11.54 -2.25 3.32
C LEU A 65 12.21 -1.12 4.14
N PRO A 66 12.10 -1.13 5.47
CA PRO A 66 12.73 -0.14 6.35
C PRO A 66 14.21 -0.47 6.62
N PHE A 67 15.09 0.49 6.43
CA PHE A 67 16.52 0.41 6.72
C PHE A 67 16.88 1.42 7.81
N GLU A 68 17.87 1.09 8.64
CA GLU A 68 18.31 1.97 9.74
C GLU A 68 18.90 3.29 9.22
N GLY A 69 19.52 3.23 8.04
CA GLY A 69 20.01 4.41 7.33
C GLY A 69 20.54 4.06 5.95
N VAL A 70 21.34 4.96 5.36
CA VAL A 70 21.96 4.77 4.05
C VAL A 70 23.48 4.81 4.17
N ILE A 71 24.17 3.85 3.54
CA ILE A 71 25.63 3.83 3.50
C ILE A 71 26.15 5.10 2.85
N GLY A 72 27.10 5.78 3.51
CA GLY A 72 27.68 7.04 3.04
C GLY A 72 26.83 8.29 3.33
N GLN A 73 25.65 8.16 3.95
CA GLN A 73 24.80 9.29 4.35
C GLN A 73 24.42 9.18 5.83
N PRO A 74 25.27 9.68 6.76
CA PRO A 74 25.04 9.55 8.21
C PRO A 74 23.80 10.32 8.71
N GLU A 75 23.34 11.31 7.95
CA GLU A 75 22.15 12.10 8.24
C GLU A 75 20.85 11.34 7.91
N ALA A 76 20.91 10.34 7.02
CA ALA A 76 19.75 9.60 6.54
C ALA A 76 19.46 8.44 7.49
N LYS A 77 18.55 8.67 8.46
CA LYS A 77 18.06 7.65 9.40
C LYS A 77 16.65 7.20 9.02
N ASN A 78 16.30 5.94 9.30
CA ASN A 78 14.98 5.36 9.07
C ASN A 78 14.48 5.52 7.63
N VAL A 79 15.23 4.96 6.69
CA VAL A 79 14.95 5.08 5.27
C VAL A 79 14.07 3.93 4.81
N VAL A 80 13.00 4.23 4.08
CA VAL A 80 12.07 3.20 3.57
C VAL A 80 12.21 3.10 2.05
N VAL A 81 12.49 1.89 1.58
CA VAL A 81 12.46 1.56 0.14
C VAL A 81 11.12 0.89 -0.19
N GLN A 82 10.51 1.32 -1.29
CA GLN A 82 9.27 0.73 -1.80
C GLN A 82 9.58 -0.22 -2.94
N VAL A 83 9.15 -1.47 -2.83
CA VAL A 83 9.32 -2.49 -3.86
C VAL A 83 7.98 -3.08 -4.29
N PRO A 84 7.77 -3.40 -5.58
CA PRO A 84 6.54 -4.04 -6.02
C PRO A 84 6.46 -5.49 -5.53
N CYS A 85 5.26 -5.94 -5.18
CA CYS A 85 5.02 -7.34 -4.86
C CYS A 85 4.70 -8.13 -6.15
N ALA A 86 5.41 -9.24 -6.39
CA ALA A 86 5.22 -10.08 -7.58
C ALA A 86 3.82 -10.70 -7.68
N GLU A 87 3.11 -10.86 -6.55
CA GLU A 87 1.75 -11.41 -6.51
C GLU A 87 0.72 -10.53 -7.23
N MET A 88 1.08 -9.27 -7.54
CA MET A 88 0.26 -8.41 -8.40
C MET A 88 0.14 -8.91 -9.84
N TRP A 89 1.07 -9.77 -10.28
CA TRP A 89 1.08 -10.44 -11.59
C TRP A 89 0.92 -11.96 -11.45
N ASP A 90 0.27 -12.42 -10.38
CA ASP A 90 0.08 -13.84 -10.07
C ASP A 90 1.40 -14.64 -9.97
N LYS A 91 2.52 -13.95 -9.70
CA LYS A 91 3.85 -14.55 -9.49
C LYS A 91 4.17 -14.67 -8.01
N VAL A 92 5.06 -15.62 -7.69
CA VAL A 92 5.50 -15.84 -6.30
C VAL A 92 6.36 -14.67 -5.84
N CYS A 93 5.94 -14.01 -4.75
CA CYS A 93 6.75 -12.96 -4.13
C CYS A 93 7.72 -13.59 -3.11
N PRO A 94 9.04 -13.38 -3.23
CA PRO A 94 10.03 -13.97 -2.32
C PRO A 94 9.83 -13.48 -0.88
N VAL A 95 9.61 -12.18 -0.68
CA VAL A 95 9.36 -11.60 0.65
C VAL A 95 8.15 -12.23 1.34
N LEU A 96 7.00 -12.32 0.65
CA LEU A 96 5.79 -12.88 1.22
C LEU A 96 5.89 -14.38 1.50
N SER A 97 6.73 -15.09 0.75
CA SER A 97 6.99 -16.51 0.98
C SER A 97 7.73 -16.74 2.31
N GLU A 98 8.65 -15.84 2.67
CA GLU A 98 9.42 -15.91 3.92
C GLU A 98 8.60 -15.44 5.14
N ILE A 99 7.79 -14.38 5.03
CA ILE A 99 7.07 -13.83 6.18
C ILE A 99 5.74 -14.51 6.49
N ARG A 100 5.15 -15.27 5.56
CA ARG A 100 3.88 -15.99 5.81
C ARG A 100 3.97 -16.96 7.00
N PRO A 101 5.03 -17.79 7.14
CA PRO A 101 5.24 -18.61 8.33
C PRO A 101 5.36 -17.79 9.62
N TRP A 102 5.90 -16.56 9.57
CA TRP A 102 6.13 -15.73 10.76
C TRP A 102 4.83 -15.34 11.48
N PHE A 103 3.70 -15.26 10.77
CA PHE A 103 2.39 -15.03 11.40
C PHE A 103 1.93 -16.18 12.32
N LYS A 104 2.58 -17.35 12.27
CA LYS A 104 2.28 -18.45 13.20
C LYS A 104 3.02 -18.31 14.53
N ASP A 105 4.07 -17.51 14.57
CA ASP A 105 4.90 -17.28 15.74
C ASP A 105 4.56 -15.90 16.33
N PRO A 106 3.96 -15.84 17.55
CA PRO A 106 3.53 -14.56 18.15
C PRO A 106 4.64 -13.51 18.28
N GLU A 107 5.90 -13.95 18.41
CA GLU A 107 7.04 -13.05 18.53
C GLU A 107 7.44 -12.39 17.19
N LEU A 108 7.16 -13.06 16.06
CA LEU A 108 7.52 -12.57 14.72
C LEU A 108 6.34 -11.91 13.99
N GLU A 109 5.13 -11.99 14.54
CA GLU A 109 3.93 -11.43 13.91
C GLU A 109 4.04 -9.91 13.68
N SER A 110 4.53 -9.17 14.67
CA SER A 110 4.73 -7.72 14.56
C SER A 110 5.75 -7.38 13.46
N LEU A 111 6.83 -8.16 13.38
CA LEU A 111 7.84 -8.02 12.33
C LEU A 111 7.25 -8.36 10.95
N ALA A 112 6.45 -9.42 10.85
CA ALA A 112 5.79 -9.82 9.61
C ALA A 112 4.83 -8.75 9.08
N ARG A 113 4.08 -8.08 9.98
CA ARG A 113 3.21 -6.94 9.63
C ARG A 113 3.99 -5.77 9.03
N LYS A 114 5.20 -5.50 9.52
CA LYS A 114 6.09 -4.44 8.99
C LYS A 114 6.46 -4.66 7.51
N TYR A 115 6.64 -5.92 7.12
CA TYR A 115 7.03 -6.33 5.75
C TYR A 115 5.86 -6.79 4.88
N TRP A 116 4.63 -6.72 5.39
CA TRP A 116 3.47 -7.15 4.63
C TRP A 116 3.19 -6.22 3.45
N LYS A 117 2.61 -6.78 2.38
CA LYS A 117 2.20 -5.99 1.21
C LYS A 117 1.10 -5.00 1.59
N LYS A 118 1.30 -3.73 1.28
CA LYS A 118 0.27 -2.69 1.32
C LYS A 118 -0.51 -2.72 0.00
N LYS A 119 -1.83 -2.91 0.09
CA LYS A 119 -2.75 -2.90 -1.06
C LYS A 119 -3.31 -1.49 -1.26
N SER A 120 -3.17 -0.98 -2.47
CA SER A 120 -3.72 0.29 -2.92
C SER A 120 -4.42 0.10 -4.25
N TYR A 121 -5.28 1.04 -4.61
CA TYR A 121 -6.11 0.95 -5.81
C TYR A 121 -5.96 2.25 -6.59
N ILE A 122 -5.60 2.16 -7.86
CA ILE A 122 -5.48 3.32 -8.73
C ILE A 122 -6.80 3.50 -9.45
N PHE A 123 -7.40 4.67 -9.28
CA PHE A 123 -8.58 5.14 -10.01
C PHE A 123 -8.22 6.38 -10.82
N GLN A 124 -9.12 6.82 -11.69
CA GLN A 124 -9.05 8.14 -12.31
C GLN A 124 -10.40 8.86 -12.29
N GLY A 125 -10.37 10.17 -12.50
CA GLY A 125 -11.57 10.99 -12.59
C GLY A 125 -11.35 12.46 -12.28
N PHE A 126 -12.44 13.17 -12.01
CA PHE A 126 -12.42 14.60 -11.72
C PHE A 126 -12.48 14.89 -10.22
N VAL A 127 -11.87 16.00 -9.83
CA VAL A 127 -12.06 16.59 -8.49
C VAL A 127 -13.10 17.69 -8.62
N VAL A 128 -14.35 17.38 -8.27
CA VAL A 128 -15.50 18.30 -8.39
C VAL A 128 -15.46 19.39 -7.33
N ASN A 129 -15.05 19.03 -6.11
CA ASN A 129 -14.83 19.97 -5.02
C ASN A 129 -13.50 19.64 -4.33
N ASN A 130 -12.59 20.60 -4.32
CA ASN A 130 -11.28 20.48 -3.69
C ASN A 130 -11.20 21.39 -2.44
N PRO A 131 -11.12 20.84 -1.22
CA PRO A 131 -10.92 21.63 -0.01
C PRO A 131 -9.47 22.08 0.20
N MET A 132 -8.54 21.78 -0.73
CA MET A 132 -7.16 22.24 -0.70
C MET A 132 -6.91 23.38 -1.69
N ASP A 133 -6.01 24.28 -1.30
CA ASP A 133 -5.46 25.29 -2.21
C ASP A 133 -4.29 24.68 -3.02
N GLU A 134 -4.59 24.14 -4.20
CA GLU A 134 -3.58 23.66 -5.16
C GLU A 134 -3.08 24.81 -6.05
N LYS A 135 -1.78 25.09 -6.01
CA LYS A 135 -1.15 26.18 -6.80
C LYS A 135 -0.72 25.74 -8.20
N ASP A 136 -0.37 24.47 -8.35
CA ASP A 136 0.17 23.89 -9.58
C ASP A 136 -0.78 22.79 -10.08
N LEU A 137 -1.87 23.20 -10.75
CA LEU A 137 -2.80 22.26 -11.35
C LEU A 137 -2.17 21.59 -12.59
N PRO A 138 -2.43 20.30 -12.83
CA PRO A 138 -2.01 19.63 -14.06
C PRO A 138 -2.72 20.23 -15.29
N GLU A 139 -2.12 20.04 -16.46
CA GLU A 139 -2.70 20.47 -17.74
C GLU A 139 -4.02 19.75 -18.04
N SER A 140 -4.09 18.44 -17.79
CA SER A 140 -5.34 17.69 -17.83
C SER A 140 -6.09 17.81 -16.50
N PRO A 141 -7.40 18.16 -16.50
CA PRO A 141 -8.21 18.18 -15.29
C PRO A 141 -8.53 16.77 -14.77
N ILE A 142 -8.26 15.73 -15.57
CA ILE A 142 -8.41 14.33 -15.15
C ILE A 142 -7.25 13.97 -14.23
N ARG A 143 -7.59 13.54 -13.00
CA ARG A 143 -6.65 13.17 -11.96
C ARG A 143 -6.67 11.67 -11.73
N ARG A 144 -5.55 11.12 -11.23
CA ARG A 144 -5.46 9.78 -10.67
C ARG A 144 -5.62 9.82 -9.15
N PHE A 145 -6.26 8.80 -8.60
CA PHE A 145 -6.45 8.65 -7.16
C PHE A 145 -5.81 7.34 -6.70
N VAL A 146 -4.88 7.41 -5.75
CA VAL A 146 -4.28 6.21 -5.13
C VAL A 146 -5.02 5.94 -3.83
N ILE A 147 -6.09 5.17 -3.92
CA ILE A 147 -7.04 4.89 -2.86
C ILE A 147 -6.51 3.75 -1.97
N ASN A 148 -6.60 3.91 -0.64
CA ASN A 148 -6.21 2.87 0.32
C ASN A 148 -7.33 1.83 0.50
N ARG A 149 -7.05 0.76 1.23
CA ARG A 149 -8.03 -0.31 1.48
C ARG A 149 -9.30 0.19 2.17
N SER A 150 -9.17 1.02 3.20
CA SER A 150 -10.33 1.54 3.97
C SER A 150 -11.37 2.21 3.07
N ILE A 151 -10.96 3.14 2.20
CA ILE A 151 -11.88 3.80 1.25
C ILE A 151 -12.37 2.82 0.19
N PHE A 152 -11.51 1.91 -0.28
CA PHE A 152 -11.88 0.93 -1.29
C PHE A 152 -13.00 -0.01 -0.82
N GLU A 153 -12.99 -0.46 0.44
CA GLU A 153 -14.06 -1.34 0.95
C GLU A 153 -15.42 -0.61 0.96
N ILE A 154 -15.45 0.72 1.19
CA ILE A 154 -16.67 1.53 1.06
C ILE A 154 -17.17 1.51 -0.39
N ILE A 155 -16.26 1.79 -1.33
CA ILE A 155 -16.57 1.78 -2.78
C ILE A 155 -17.09 0.40 -3.19
N ARG A 156 -16.40 -0.67 -2.81
CA ARG A 156 -16.74 -2.05 -3.11
C ARG A 156 -18.10 -2.44 -2.52
N ALA A 157 -18.36 -2.11 -1.27
CA ALA A 157 -19.62 -2.43 -0.60
C ALA A 157 -20.81 -1.79 -1.33
N SER A 158 -20.67 -0.53 -1.76
CA SER A 158 -21.74 0.15 -2.49
C SER A 158 -21.98 -0.40 -3.90
N LEU A 159 -20.97 -1.00 -4.55
CA LEU A 159 -21.14 -1.66 -5.84
C LEU A 159 -21.89 -3.00 -5.74
N MET A 160 -21.97 -3.58 -4.54
CA MET A 160 -22.73 -4.81 -4.27
C MET A 160 -24.17 -4.50 -3.82
N ASP A 161 -24.51 -3.22 -3.65
CA ASP A 161 -25.84 -2.78 -3.25
C ASP A 161 -26.82 -2.87 -4.43
N SER A 162 -27.92 -3.61 -4.25
CA SER A 162 -28.96 -3.75 -5.28
C SER A 162 -29.69 -2.44 -5.59
N GLU A 163 -29.62 -1.43 -4.71
CA GLU A 163 -30.20 -0.11 -4.96
C GLU A 163 -29.35 0.74 -5.92
N MET A 164 -28.11 0.34 -6.21
CA MET A 164 -27.26 1.02 -7.18
C MET A 164 -27.57 0.54 -8.60
N GLU A 165 -28.55 1.19 -9.24
CA GLU A 165 -29.04 0.84 -10.59
C GLU A 165 -27.97 1.02 -11.69
N GLU A 166 -27.12 2.05 -11.57
CA GLU A 166 -26.16 2.46 -12.60
C GLU A 166 -24.73 2.46 -12.07
N ILE A 167 -23.77 2.14 -12.95
CA ILE A 167 -22.35 2.15 -12.57
C ILE A 167 -21.92 3.59 -12.20
N PRO A 168 -21.17 3.79 -11.10
CA PRO A 168 -20.82 5.14 -10.66
C PRO A 168 -20.02 5.98 -11.66
N THR A 169 -19.34 5.32 -12.60
CA THR A 169 -18.51 5.96 -13.63
C THR A 169 -19.28 6.33 -14.90
N ASP A 170 -20.59 6.04 -14.98
CA ASP A 170 -21.40 6.35 -16.16
C ASP A 170 -21.40 7.87 -16.46
N TYR A 171 -21.42 8.25 -17.74
CA TYR A 171 -21.30 9.65 -18.16
C TYR A 171 -22.59 10.45 -17.97
N GLN A 172 -23.76 9.80 -17.95
CA GLN A 172 -25.06 10.45 -17.84
C GLN A 172 -25.70 10.25 -16.46
N ALA A 173 -25.59 9.06 -15.90
CA ALA A 173 -26.24 8.64 -14.67
C ALA A 173 -25.27 8.18 -13.57
N GLY A 174 -23.97 8.44 -13.72
CA GLY A 174 -22.99 8.11 -12.68
C GLY A 174 -23.15 8.96 -11.40
N ARG A 175 -22.30 8.69 -10.40
CA ARG A 175 -22.42 9.26 -9.06
C ARG A 175 -21.10 9.82 -8.56
N ASP A 176 -21.19 10.93 -7.84
CA ASP A 176 -20.03 11.54 -7.22
C ASP A 176 -19.77 10.88 -5.86
N PHE A 177 -18.49 10.68 -5.51
CA PHE A 177 -18.04 10.15 -4.24
C PHE A 177 -17.58 11.28 -3.32
N LYS A 178 -18.15 11.35 -2.12
CA LYS A 178 -17.76 12.30 -1.09
C LYS A 178 -16.73 11.66 -0.19
N LEU A 179 -15.48 12.07 -0.36
CA LEU A 179 -14.34 11.65 0.46
C LEU A 179 -14.24 12.58 1.66
N VAL A 180 -14.59 12.07 2.84
CA VAL A 180 -14.59 12.82 4.09
C VAL A 180 -13.37 12.40 4.88
N LYS A 181 -12.49 13.36 5.22
CA LYS A 181 -11.34 13.08 6.09
C LYS A 181 -11.67 13.49 7.52
N THR A 182 -11.81 12.50 8.38
CA THR A 182 -11.91 12.66 9.84
C THR A 182 -10.63 12.17 10.49
N LYS A 183 -10.62 12.05 11.82
CA LYS A 183 -9.52 11.52 12.59
C LYS A 183 -10.03 10.47 13.56
N ARG A 184 -9.28 9.38 13.67
CA ARG A 184 -9.48 8.34 14.68
C ARG A 184 -8.19 8.18 15.47
N GLY A 185 -8.20 8.63 16.73
CA GLY A 185 -7.00 8.67 17.55
C GLY A 185 -5.98 9.66 16.99
N GLN A 186 -4.83 9.18 16.50
CA GLN A 186 -3.81 9.99 15.82
C GLN A 186 -3.85 9.87 14.29
N TYR A 187 -4.64 8.93 13.74
CA TYR A 187 -4.63 8.58 12.33
C TYR A 187 -5.78 9.23 11.56
N ALA A 188 -5.57 9.46 10.27
CA ALA A 188 -6.64 9.89 9.38
C ALA A 188 -7.67 8.77 9.22
N ASP A 189 -8.94 9.13 9.26
CA ASP A 189 -10.04 8.19 9.09
C ASP A 189 -10.93 8.65 7.94
N TYR A 190 -11.41 7.69 7.15
CA TYR A 190 -12.20 7.95 5.94
C TYR A 190 -13.51 7.16 5.92
N THR A 191 -13.84 6.42 6.98
CA THR A 191 -15.00 5.51 7.02
C THR A 191 -16.35 6.20 6.89
N THR A 192 -16.41 7.53 7.05
CA THR A 192 -17.63 8.33 6.86
C THR A 192 -17.80 8.83 5.42
N SER A 193 -16.90 8.46 4.51
CA SER A 193 -17.04 8.74 3.08
C SER A 193 -18.21 7.95 2.49
N ALA A 194 -18.88 8.53 1.50
CA ALA A 194 -20.06 7.90 0.90
C ALA A 194 -20.33 8.41 -0.53
N TRP A 195 -21.07 7.64 -1.29
CA TRP A 195 -21.60 8.08 -2.58
C TRP A 195 -22.70 9.14 -2.41
N SER A 196 -22.79 10.04 -3.38
CA SER A 196 -23.93 10.92 -3.52
C SER A 196 -25.21 10.11 -3.77
N MET A 197 -26.26 10.44 -3.01
CA MET A 197 -27.60 9.87 -3.21
C MET A 197 -28.19 10.20 -4.59
N ARG A 198 -27.75 11.30 -5.20
CA ARG A 198 -28.21 11.72 -6.53
C ARG A 198 -27.18 11.33 -7.59
N THR A 199 -27.68 10.81 -8.71
CA THR A 199 -26.94 10.69 -9.96
C THR A 199 -26.71 12.07 -10.56
N ARG A 200 -25.67 12.19 -11.38
CA ARG A 200 -25.30 13.41 -12.08
C ARG A 200 -24.67 13.04 -13.43
N SER A 201 -25.01 13.75 -14.48
CA SER A 201 -24.29 13.68 -15.75
C SER A 201 -22.99 14.48 -15.69
N LEU A 202 -22.00 14.09 -16.47
CA LEU A 202 -20.82 14.93 -16.68
C LEU A 202 -21.25 16.27 -17.29
N SER A 203 -20.57 17.35 -16.89
CA SER A 203 -20.73 18.67 -17.51
C SER A 203 -20.10 18.68 -18.90
N GLN A 204 -20.41 19.71 -19.70
CA GLN A 204 -19.78 19.85 -21.02
C GLN A 204 -18.25 19.97 -20.89
N ASP A 205 -17.76 20.77 -19.94
CA ASP A 205 -16.32 20.93 -19.70
C ASP A 205 -15.64 19.60 -19.31
N GLU A 206 -16.32 18.74 -18.54
CA GLU A 206 -15.83 17.41 -18.17
C GLU A 206 -15.77 16.48 -19.41
N LEU A 207 -16.76 16.54 -20.30
CA LEU A 207 -16.77 15.76 -21.54
C LEU A 207 -15.70 16.23 -22.52
N ASP A 208 -15.55 17.55 -22.70
CA ASP A 208 -14.55 18.15 -23.58
C ASP A 208 -13.13 17.82 -23.10
N ALA A 209 -12.92 17.74 -21.78
CA ALA A 209 -11.65 17.30 -21.21
C ALA A 209 -11.32 15.83 -21.53
N ILE A 210 -12.33 14.95 -21.52
CA ILE A 210 -12.15 13.53 -21.91
C ILE A 210 -11.81 13.43 -23.38
N GLU A 211 -12.48 14.20 -24.25
CA GLU A 211 -12.20 14.21 -25.69
C GLU A 211 -10.79 14.75 -25.99
N THR A 212 -10.37 15.80 -25.29
CA THR A 212 -9.09 16.48 -25.53
C THR A 212 -7.89 15.70 -24.99
N HIS A 213 -7.98 15.20 -23.75
CA HIS A 213 -6.85 14.57 -23.06
C HIS A 213 -6.87 13.04 -23.09
N GLY A 214 -8.04 12.44 -23.37
CA GLY A 214 -8.24 11.01 -23.25
C GLY A 214 -8.26 10.53 -21.79
N LEU A 215 -8.63 9.27 -21.61
CA LEU A 215 -8.54 8.58 -20.34
C LEU A 215 -7.18 7.89 -20.19
N PHE A 216 -6.69 7.82 -18.96
CA PHE A 216 -5.48 7.08 -18.62
C PHE A 216 -5.73 5.56 -18.75
N ASP A 217 -4.79 4.80 -19.33
CA ASP A 217 -4.71 3.36 -19.06
C ASP A 217 -4.13 3.18 -17.65
N LEU A 218 -4.93 2.70 -16.72
CA LEU A 218 -4.54 2.63 -15.32
C LEU A 218 -3.36 1.65 -15.08
N LYS A 219 -3.15 0.67 -15.98
CA LYS A 219 -2.04 -0.29 -15.87
C LYS A 219 -0.68 0.35 -16.12
N ASP A 220 -0.63 1.44 -16.89
CA ASP A 220 0.62 2.18 -17.14
C ASP A 220 1.19 2.82 -15.87
N TYR A 221 0.38 2.96 -14.82
CA TYR A 221 0.76 3.54 -13.53
C TYR A 221 1.11 2.50 -12.47
N LEU A 222 1.09 1.22 -12.84
CA LEU A 222 1.69 0.19 -12.02
C LEU A 222 3.22 0.26 -12.11
N PRO A 223 3.94 -0.10 -11.04
CA PRO A 223 5.37 -0.35 -11.14
C PRO A 223 5.65 -1.35 -12.25
N LYS A 224 6.81 -1.24 -12.90
CA LYS A 224 7.24 -2.26 -13.87
C LYS A 224 7.27 -3.62 -13.18
N GLU A 225 6.81 -4.64 -13.91
CA GLU A 225 6.92 -6.03 -13.47
C GLU A 225 8.39 -6.39 -13.20
N PRO A 226 8.73 -6.82 -11.98
CA PRO A 226 10.10 -7.21 -11.65
C PRO A 226 10.46 -8.51 -12.39
N GLY A 227 11.60 -8.51 -13.07
CA GLY A 227 12.21 -9.72 -13.62
C GLY A 227 12.95 -10.51 -12.55
N GLU A 228 13.59 -11.62 -12.96
CA GLU A 228 14.28 -12.54 -12.05
C GLU A 228 15.36 -11.84 -11.21
N LYS A 229 16.19 -11.01 -11.86
CA LYS A 229 17.24 -10.24 -11.19
C LYS A 229 16.67 -9.22 -10.20
N GLU A 230 15.60 -8.52 -10.56
CA GLU A 230 14.96 -7.58 -9.62
C GLU A 230 14.34 -8.30 -8.42
N LEU A 231 13.80 -9.52 -8.61
CA LEU A 231 13.27 -10.34 -7.52
C LEU A 231 14.37 -10.83 -6.57
N GLU A 232 15.53 -11.23 -7.09
CA GLU A 232 16.71 -11.58 -6.28
C GLU A 232 17.16 -10.37 -5.44
N ILE A 233 17.23 -9.19 -6.05
CA ILE A 233 17.59 -7.95 -5.34
C ILE A 233 16.55 -7.60 -4.27
N ILE A 234 15.26 -7.76 -4.56
CA ILE A 234 14.19 -7.55 -3.56
C ILE A 234 14.40 -8.49 -2.36
N LYS A 235 14.74 -9.77 -2.61
CA LYS A 235 15.01 -10.73 -1.54
C LYS A 235 16.23 -10.32 -0.70
N GLU A 236 17.33 -9.99 -1.36
CA GLU A 236 18.57 -9.54 -0.71
C GLU A 236 18.34 -8.28 0.15
N MET A 237 17.61 -7.30 -0.39
CA MET A 237 17.22 -6.09 0.34
C MET A 237 16.35 -6.38 1.55
N PHE A 238 15.43 -7.34 1.43
CA PHE A 238 14.59 -7.77 2.54
C PHE A 238 15.41 -8.43 3.65
N GLU A 239 16.34 -9.34 3.32
CA GLU A 239 17.21 -9.97 4.30
C GLU A 239 18.09 -8.95 5.03
N ALA A 240 18.68 -8.00 4.29
CA ALA A 240 19.46 -6.91 4.87
C ALA A 240 18.62 -6.01 5.79
N SER A 241 17.40 -5.67 5.38
CA SER A 241 16.45 -4.88 6.16
C SER A 241 16.04 -5.59 7.45
N VAL A 242 15.80 -6.91 7.40
CA VAL A 242 15.50 -7.74 8.58
C VAL A 242 16.69 -7.82 9.53
N ASN A 243 17.92 -7.85 9.00
CA ASN A 243 19.16 -7.85 9.79
C ASN A 243 19.52 -6.49 10.40
N GLY A 244 18.75 -5.43 10.11
CA GLY A 244 19.06 -4.06 10.57
C GLY A 244 20.23 -3.41 9.82
N GLU A 245 20.57 -3.90 8.63
CA GLU A 245 21.64 -3.31 7.83
C GLU A 245 21.22 -1.96 7.24
N ASN A 246 22.21 -1.15 6.85
CA ASN A 246 21.96 0.10 6.13
C ASN A 246 21.66 -0.18 4.65
N TYR A 247 20.84 0.66 4.05
CA TYR A 247 20.62 0.67 2.61
C TYR A 247 21.94 0.92 1.87
N ASP A 248 22.34 0.01 0.97
CA ASP A 248 23.53 0.14 0.13
C ASP A 248 23.17 0.70 -1.26
N PRO A 249 23.50 1.98 -1.55
CA PRO A 249 23.21 2.57 -2.85
C PRO A 249 23.98 1.92 -4.00
N SER A 250 25.18 1.41 -3.76
CA SER A 250 26.03 0.83 -4.81
C SER A 250 25.43 -0.45 -5.36
N ARG A 251 24.74 -1.22 -4.51
CA ARG A 251 24.08 -2.48 -4.87
C ARG A 251 22.67 -2.25 -5.41
N TRP A 252 21.89 -1.38 -4.76
CA TRP A 252 20.42 -1.36 -4.96
C TRP A 252 19.90 -0.13 -5.69
N ALA A 253 20.62 0.99 -5.71
CA ALA A 253 20.07 2.25 -6.23
C ALA A 253 19.83 2.26 -7.74
N SER A 254 20.43 1.32 -8.48
CA SER A 254 20.12 1.12 -9.90
C SER A 254 18.72 0.54 -10.15
N TYR A 255 18.14 -0.14 -9.16
CA TYR A 255 16.86 -0.86 -9.27
C TYR A 255 15.78 -0.23 -8.40
N PHE A 256 16.05 -0.07 -7.10
CA PHE A 256 15.08 0.42 -6.12
C PHE A 256 15.70 1.54 -5.30
N LYS A 257 15.20 2.76 -5.48
CA LYS A 257 15.68 3.93 -4.74
C LYS A 257 14.77 4.22 -3.56
N PRO A 258 15.32 4.64 -2.40
CA PRO A 258 14.49 5.14 -1.32
C PRO A 258 13.82 6.46 -1.67
N ALA A 259 12.67 6.74 -1.03
CA ALA A 259 11.96 8.00 -1.23
C ALA A 259 12.83 9.18 -0.79
N GLY A 260 12.99 10.19 -1.66
CA GLY A 260 13.81 11.37 -1.37
C GLY A 260 15.33 11.16 -1.49
N PHE A 261 15.80 9.97 -1.90
CA PHE A 261 17.23 9.73 -2.14
C PHE A 261 17.70 10.51 -3.38
N GLN A 262 18.44 11.58 -3.15
CA GLN A 262 19.28 12.21 -4.16
C GLN A 262 20.64 11.53 -4.07
N ALA A 263 21.05 10.85 -5.14
CA ALA A 263 22.41 10.35 -5.22
C ALA A 263 23.35 11.55 -5.06
N ALA A 264 24.24 11.52 -4.07
CA ALA A 264 25.31 12.48 -4.00
C ALA A 264 26.16 12.27 -5.27
N GLU A 265 26.15 13.23 -6.18
CA GLU A 265 27.12 13.28 -7.27
C GLU A 265 28.50 13.44 -6.64
N ASN A 266 29.17 12.33 -6.31
CA ASN A 266 30.62 12.21 -6.07
C ASN A 266 30.96 10.73 -5.76
N ASP A 267 31.15 9.91 -6.80
CA ASP A 267 32.49 9.46 -7.19
C ASP A 267 32.44 8.78 -8.58
N SER A 268 33.49 9.00 -9.35
CA SER A 268 33.56 8.72 -10.79
C SER A 268 34.00 7.28 -11.04
N ASN A 269 33.38 6.58 -12.00
CA ASN A 269 34.03 6.17 -13.26
C ASN A 269 33.20 5.09 -14.03
N VAL A 270 32.25 5.52 -14.86
CA VAL A 270 32.20 5.11 -16.28
C VAL A 270 31.73 6.33 -17.07
N ALA A 271 32.63 6.89 -17.88
CA ALA A 271 32.41 8.08 -18.68
C ALA A 271 31.59 7.79 -19.94
N VAL A 272 30.61 8.66 -20.25
CA VAL A 272 30.48 9.35 -21.56
C VAL A 272 29.93 10.77 -21.28
N PRO A 273 30.50 11.83 -21.87
CA PRO A 273 30.38 13.21 -21.36
C PRO A 273 29.20 13.97 -21.97
N THR A 274 28.73 15.05 -21.33
CA THR A 274 28.63 16.41 -21.95
C THR A 274 28.43 17.48 -20.86
N ALA A 275 29.08 18.60 -21.10
CA ALA A 275 29.44 19.69 -20.21
C ALA A 275 28.32 20.71 -19.88
N THR A 276 28.28 21.08 -18.58
CA THR A 276 28.29 22.44 -17.99
C THR A 276 27.26 23.51 -18.41
N LYS A 277 26.44 23.96 -17.44
CA LYS A 277 26.47 25.35 -16.93
C LYS A 277 25.67 25.51 -15.63
N ALA A 278 26.34 26.06 -14.62
CA ALA A 278 25.81 26.42 -13.30
C ALA A 278 25.12 27.79 -13.32
N VAL A 279 23.99 27.95 -12.61
CA VAL A 279 23.59 29.19 -11.92
C VAL A 279 22.73 28.87 -10.68
N ASN A 280 23.26 29.31 -9.52
CA ASN A 280 22.65 29.76 -8.26
C ASN A 280 21.42 29.06 -7.62
N SER A 281 21.76 28.43 -6.49
CA SER A 281 21.03 28.30 -5.23
C SER A 281 20.04 29.43 -4.89
N THR A 282 18.79 29.05 -4.62
CA THR A 282 17.99 29.65 -3.54
C THR A 282 17.28 28.54 -2.75
N LYS A 283 17.37 28.65 -1.42
CA LYS A 283 16.90 27.70 -0.39
C LYS A 283 15.43 27.30 -0.59
N LYS A 284 15.14 25.99 -0.63
CA LYS A 284 13.79 25.45 -0.46
C LYS A 284 13.75 24.60 0.81
N ALA A 285 12.69 24.83 1.59
CA ALA A 285 12.48 24.34 2.94
C ALA A 285 12.48 22.81 3.05
N VAL A 286 13.02 22.33 4.17
CA VAL A 286 13.04 20.94 4.63
C VAL A 286 11.61 20.42 4.70
N VAL A 287 11.29 19.45 3.84
CA VAL A 287 10.08 18.61 3.95
C VAL A 287 10.41 17.50 4.94
N ARG A 288 9.74 17.53 6.09
CA ARG A 288 9.74 16.45 7.08
C ARG A 288 8.97 15.26 6.49
N PRO A 289 9.51 14.03 6.49
CA PRO A 289 8.75 12.87 6.08
C PRO A 289 7.51 12.72 6.97
N ALA A 290 6.33 12.65 6.35
CA ALA A 290 5.11 12.28 7.03
C ALA A 290 5.18 10.78 7.34
N GLU A 291 5.19 10.43 8.63
CA GLU A 291 4.87 9.10 9.11
C GLU A 291 3.41 8.81 8.74
N VAL A 292 3.21 7.79 7.90
CA VAL A 292 1.89 7.33 7.45
C VAL A 292 1.77 5.83 7.72
N ASP A 293 0.93 5.57 8.73
CA ASP A 293 0.08 4.41 9.01
C ASP A 293 0.77 3.06 9.33
N GLU A 294 0.92 2.83 10.64
CA GLU A 294 0.58 1.59 11.39
C GLU A 294 -0.82 1.90 11.98
N ASP A 295 -1.93 1.18 11.79
CA ASP A 295 -2.21 -0.23 11.90
C ASP A 295 -3.50 -0.51 11.10
N ASP A 296 -3.47 -1.50 10.19
CA ASP A 296 -4.68 -2.15 9.68
C ASP A 296 -4.92 -3.38 10.55
N GLU A 297 -5.88 -3.29 11.47
CA GLU A 297 -6.42 -4.42 12.21
C GLU A 297 -7.11 -5.35 11.20
N VAL A 298 -6.46 -6.47 10.90
CA VAL A 298 -6.99 -7.50 10.01
C VAL A 298 -8.15 -8.18 10.73
N VAL A 299 -9.36 -7.91 10.27
CA VAL A 299 -10.55 -8.66 10.65
C VAL A 299 -10.37 -10.11 10.22
N GLU A 300 -10.51 -11.01 11.19
CA GLU A 300 -10.34 -12.45 11.08
C GLU A 300 -11.48 -13.05 10.22
N GLU A 301 -11.16 -13.58 9.04
CA GLU A 301 -12.11 -14.30 8.18
C GLU A 301 -12.25 -15.73 8.69
N THR A 302 -13.26 -15.99 9.52
CA THR A 302 -13.62 -17.34 9.96
C THR A 302 -14.40 -18.04 8.84
N VAL A 303 -13.80 -19.09 8.28
CA VAL A 303 -14.45 -19.98 7.31
C VAL A 303 -15.49 -20.83 8.04
N ALA A 304 -16.77 -20.44 7.92
CA ALA A 304 -17.89 -21.23 8.39
C ALA A 304 -18.22 -22.35 7.39
N VAL A 305 -17.96 -23.60 7.78
CA VAL A 305 -18.45 -24.79 7.09
C VAL A 305 -19.94 -24.97 7.44
N ALA A 306 -20.78 -25.03 6.40
CA ALA A 306 -22.22 -25.28 6.52
C ALA A 306 -22.53 -26.70 7.01
N PRO A 307 -23.62 -26.88 7.78
CA PRO A 307 -24.45 -28.07 7.64
C PRO A 307 -25.89 -27.72 7.25
N THR A 308 -26.46 -28.52 6.35
CA THR A 308 -27.86 -28.50 5.90
C THR A 308 -28.80 -29.09 6.97
N PRO A 309 -30.13 -28.84 6.91
CA PRO A 309 -31.02 -28.79 8.07
C PRO A 309 -31.87 -30.06 8.29
N ALA A 310 -32.28 -30.30 9.54
CA ALA A 310 -33.48 -31.10 9.85
C ALA A 310 -34.05 -30.74 11.24
N THR A 311 -35.36 -30.98 11.35
CA THR A 311 -36.38 -30.36 12.19
C THR A 311 -36.64 -31.01 13.57
N VAL A 312 -37.30 -30.23 14.44
CA VAL A 312 -38.24 -30.55 15.55
C VAL A 312 -37.77 -31.16 16.89
N ASN A 313 -37.96 -30.34 17.94
CA ASN A 313 -38.55 -30.61 19.27
C ASN A 313 -38.52 -32.04 19.85
N ALA A 314 -37.79 -32.20 20.97
CA ALA A 314 -38.19 -33.09 22.07
C ALA A 314 -37.49 -32.66 23.37
N LEU A 315 -38.01 -31.58 23.96
CA LEU A 315 -37.78 -31.23 25.36
C LEU A 315 -38.70 -32.11 26.22
N ASP A 316 -38.35 -33.38 26.44
CA ASP A 316 -38.92 -34.19 27.52
C ASP A 316 -38.16 -35.51 27.63
N LYS A 317 -37.75 -35.88 28.86
CA LYS A 317 -36.93 -37.05 29.25
C LYS A 317 -35.40 -36.85 29.33
N LEU A 318 -34.93 -35.96 30.20
CA LEU A 318 -33.80 -36.32 31.09
C LEU A 318 -33.64 -35.38 32.30
N LYS A 319 -34.74 -34.88 32.86
CA LYS A 319 -34.75 -34.20 34.16
C LYS A 319 -35.67 -34.96 35.11
N GLN A 320 -35.25 -36.15 35.54
CA GLN A 320 -35.76 -36.85 36.75
C GLN A 320 -35.02 -38.18 36.96
N ARG A 321 -33.82 -38.10 37.54
CA ARG A 321 -33.23 -39.08 38.47
C ARG A 321 -32.40 -38.23 39.43
N ILE A 322 -33.01 -37.68 40.51
CA ILE A 322 -33.02 -38.27 41.87
C ILE A 322 -31.58 -38.55 42.33
N SER A 323 -31.02 -38.07 43.45
CA SER A 323 -31.36 -37.12 44.51
C SER A 323 -30.07 -36.98 45.37
N LYS A 324 -29.86 -35.82 46.01
CA LYS A 324 -28.90 -35.53 47.12
C LYS A 324 -29.09 -36.48 48.34
N PRO A 325 -28.30 -36.48 49.46
CA PRO A 325 -27.46 -35.40 50.06
C PRO A 325 -26.07 -35.83 50.67
N GLU A 326 -25.12 -34.90 50.92
CA GLU A 326 -24.50 -34.45 52.23
C GLU A 326 -23.62 -35.51 52.97
N THR A 327 -22.48 -35.27 53.65
CA THR A 327 -21.70 -34.10 54.16
C THR A 327 -20.30 -34.58 54.67
N ASP A 328 -19.42 -33.63 55.05
CA ASP A 328 -18.22 -33.75 55.93
C ASP A 328 -16.96 -34.43 55.31
N ASP A 329 -15.68 -34.10 55.56
CA ASP A 329 -15.00 -33.36 56.65
C ASP A 329 -13.54 -32.95 56.27
N GLU A 330 -13.00 -31.98 57.02
CA GLU A 330 -11.61 -31.76 57.49
C GLU A 330 -10.30 -31.71 56.63
N THR A 331 -9.66 -30.53 56.74
CA THR A 331 -8.24 -30.18 57.11
C THR A 331 -6.98 -30.41 56.23
N SER A 332 -6.31 -29.26 55.99
CA SER A 332 -4.90 -28.92 56.32
C SER A 332 -3.71 -29.60 55.61
N THR A 333 -2.86 -28.88 54.84
CA THR A 333 -1.64 -28.15 55.31
C THR A 333 -0.75 -27.66 54.13
N THR A 334 -0.30 -26.41 54.28
CA THR A 334 0.93 -25.71 53.82
C THR A 334 2.05 -26.41 53.02
N ALA A 335 2.58 -25.73 51.97
CA ALA A 335 4.01 -25.38 51.82
C ALA A 335 4.26 -24.29 50.74
N LYS A 336 5.32 -23.51 50.96
CA LYS A 336 5.70 -22.22 50.35
C LYS A 336 6.70 -22.37 49.19
N ALA A 337 6.60 -21.47 48.20
CA ALA A 337 7.63 -20.72 47.48
C ALA A 337 8.86 -21.42 46.84
N THR A 338 9.07 -21.21 45.53
CA THR A 338 10.14 -20.31 45.03
C THR A 338 9.99 -19.98 43.55
N ASP A 339 10.32 -18.73 43.27
CA ASP A 339 10.32 -18.00 42.01
C ASP A 339 11.70 -18.09 41.31
N SER A 340 11.70 -17.71 40.04
CA SER A 340 12.79 -17.13 39.24
C SER A 340 13.66 -18.03 38.35
N GLY A 341 13.72 -17.67 37.06
CA GLY A 341 14.81 -18.05 36.15
C GLY A 341 14.44 -18.14 34.67
N LYS A 342 14.17 -17.01 34.00
CA LYS A 342 14.19 -16.91 32.52
C LYS A 342 15.61 -17.18 31.99
N PRO A 343 15.79 -17.88 30.85
CA PRO A 343 17.11 -18.05 30.26
C PRO A 343 17.60 -16.75 29.58
N ASP A 344 18.86 -16.41 29.83
CA ASP A 344 19.58 -15.24 29.31
C ASP A 344 19.91 -15.36 27.81
N HIS A 345 20.01 -14.22 27.12
CA HIS A 345 20.22 -14.06 25.67
C HIS A 345 21.43 -14.85 25.13
N ASN A 346 22.46 -15.06 25.96
CA ASN A 346 23.63 -15.86 25.63
C ASN A 346 23.36 -17.37 25.49
N GLN A 347 22.29 -17.90 26.11
CA GLN A 347 21.89 -19.31 25.97
C GLN A 347 21.15 -19.56 24.65
N ILE A 348 20.47 -18.55 24.09
CA ILE A 348 19.77 -18.62 22.81
C ILE A 348 20.78 -18.65 21.65
N LEU A 349 21.85 -17.84 21.72
CA LEU A 349 22.96 -17.84 20.77
C LEU A 349 23.73 -19.17 20.73
N ALA A 350 23.79 -19.90 21.84
CA ALA A 350 24.42 -21.23 21.91
C ALA A 350 23.56 -22.31 21.24
N MET A 351 22.22 -22.21 21.30
CA MET A 351 21.31 -23.16 20.65
C MET A 351 21.29 -23.03 19.12
N ILE A 352 21.46 -21.82 18.59
CA ILE A 352 21.53 -21.57 17.14
C ILE A 352 22.83 -22.12 16.53
N LYS A 353 23.96 -22.07 17.26
CA LYS A 353 25.24 -22.62 16.78
C LYS A 353 25.28 -24.15 16.74
N ASN A 354 24.58 -24.84 17.64
CA ASN A 354 24.56 -26.30 17.67
C ASN A 354 23.64 -26.95 16.63
N ARG A 355 22.68 -26.21 16.06
CA ARG A 355 21.83 -26.72 14.95
C ARG A 355 22.50 -26.70 13.57
N ARG A 356 23.68 -26.09 13.42
CA ARG A 356 24.44 -26.05 12.15
C ARG A 356 25.47 -27.18 11.98
N LYS A 357 25.41 -28.24 12.80
CA LYS A 357 26.34 -29.39 12.73
C LYS A 357 25.63 -30.78 12.75
N SER A 358 24.40 -30.87 12.28
CA SER A 358 23.78 -32.16 11.94
C SER A 358 23.19 -32.14 10.55
#